data_AF-A0A9P9CK69-F1
#
_entry.id   AF-A0A9P9CK69-F1
#
_cell.length_a   1.000
_cell.length_b   1.000
_cell.length_c   1.000
_cell.angle_alpha   90.00
_cell.angle_beta   90.00
_cell.angle_gamma   90.00
#
_symmetry.space_group_name_H-M   'P 1'
#
loop_
_entity.id
_entity.type
_entity.pdbx_description
1 polymer ?
#
loop_
_entity_poly.entity_id
_entity_poly.type
_entity_poly.pdbx_seq_one_letter_code
_entity_poly.pdbx_strand_id
1 'polypeptide(L)'
;MSLDPNRFALPSEATILWTYITEDAQELSLLEPRLQRAETLEHDTALASFAANAAAASAQVMASQLRLQRAVIQARMRLSRSYMHPIRQLPDDVLREVFLNILPDMVLETQETWHDPISGGSLSSALELWPWRLAAVSRRWRQLAQATPTLWANIVVRFNTLSKDHYALARLCRACELFPEQPLTIFVCGTATPAGWLVKDHAAIVQSIVSRAVKIYLTDAYDDEVGYISFNGPTSLLLKQTTACLQHLSLFKTPRMSMPVPLGFIGDTSQLQSLHIEEWNIFWDAIQPILSLKAIHLKLSGLVPCEQLAHIALAAPNVERLTLVFDFIVADGGLPPNIATISFPRARTVHLDAEFDEIVIRFLRLPNVETLNLYREKVELRHTVTMLKGLAPTLPQTLRTIQLGAFWRPADDTLSHALRGYDSLERLELSDVGFKPSFFRAMTTPEGSDWIMPSLRELVLKQACFKTVEQETGEASLIAFVRARRQAATTNASIMQPAVLRRVDITWTTYYVPLAGFEAKLRSILDS
;
A
#
# COMPACT_ATOMS: atom_id res chain seq x y z
N MET A 1 46.74 -73.73 -54.51
CA MET A 1 47.60 -74.65 -55.27
C MET A 1 48.24 -73.85 -56.38
N SER A 2 49.54 -73.54 -56.28
CA SER A 2 50.26 -72.83 -57.34
C SER A 2 50.44 -73.80 -58.50
N LEU A 3 49.65 -73.60 -59.56
CA LEU A 3 49.84 -74.32 -60.81
C LEU A 3 51.16 -73.84 -61.40
N ASP A 4 52.11 -74.77 -61.61
CA ASP A 4 53.36 -74.47 -62.30
C ASP A 4 53.01 -74.03 -63.73
N PRO A 5 53.29 -72.76 -64.11
CA PRO A 5 52.91 -72.22 -65.41
C PRO A 5 53.61 -72.93 -66.58
N ASN A 6 54.65 -73.71 -66.31
CA ASN A 6 55.40 -74.46 -67.33
C ASN A 6 55.02 -75.95 -67.39
N ARG A 7 54.05 -76.40 -66.59
CA ARG A 7 53.57 -77.79 -66.66
C ARG A 7 52.79 -77.99 -67.96
N PHE A 8 53.27 -78.91 -68.80
CA PHE A 8 52.57 -79.30 -70.01
C PHE A 8 51.24 -79.96 -69.64
N ALA A 9 50.12 -79.31 -69.99
CA ALA A 9 48.80 -79.88 -69.77
C ALA A 9 48.63 -81.12 -70.67
N LEU A 10 48.19 -82.23 -70.08
CA LEU A 10 47.83 -83.41 -70.88
C LEU A 10 46.63 -83.07 -71.78
N PRO A 11 46.43 -83.74 -72.92
CA PRO A 11 45.42 -83.33 -73.91
C PRO A 11 43.99 -83.14 -73.37
N SER A 12 43.58 -83.96 -72.39
CA SER A 12 42.30 -83.82 -71.70
C SER A 12 42.23 -82.59 -70.78
N GLU A 13 43.33 -82.26 -70.12
CA GLU A 13 43.48 -81.07 -69.26
C GLU A 13 43.52 -79.78 -70.10
N ALA A 14 44.21 -79.81 -71.25
CA ALA A 14 44.27 -78.68 -72.19
C ALA A 14 42.89 -78.30 -72.72
N THR A 15 42.03 -79.28 -73.03
CA THR A 15 40.66 -79.01 -73.52
C THR A 15 39.83 -78.30 -72.46
N ILE A 16 39.93 -78.74 -71.20
CA ILE A 16 39.23 -78.13 -70.07
C ILE A 16 39.75 -76.69 -69.83
N LEU A 17 41.07 -76.49 -69.88
CA LEU A 17 41.67 -75.17 -69.73
C LEU A 17 41.27 -74.22 -70.85
N TRP A 18 41.16 -74.68 -72.09
CA TRP A 18 40.68 -73.83 -73.20
C TRP A 18 39.22 -73.41 -73.03
N THR A 19 38.37 -74.31 -72.54
CA THR A 19 36.98 -73.96 -72.23
C THR A 19 36.94 -72.90 -71.14
N TYR A 20 37.69 -73.07 -70.04
CA TYR A 20 37.78 -72.06 -68.98
C TYR A 20 38.36 -70.74 -69.48
N ILE A 21 39.43 -70.75 -70.27
CA ILE A 21 40.00 -69.53 -70.84
C ILE A 21 38.99 -68.82 -71.76
N THR A 22 38.18 -69.56 -72.51
CA THR A 22 37.17 -68.97 -73.41
C THR A 22 35.99 -68.40 -72.64
N GLU A 23 35.52 -69.10 -71.60
CA GLU A 23 34.48 -68.64 -70.68
C GLU A 23 34.95 -67.40 -69.90
N ASP A 24 36.15 -67.45 -69.34
CA ASP A 24 36.79 -66.34 -68.61
C ASP A 24 37.03 -65.14 -69.54
N ALA A 25 37.47 -65.36 -70.79
CA ALA A 25 37.66 -64.27 -71.76
C ALA A 25 36.32 -63.62 -72.15
N GLN A 26 35.24 -64.40 -72.28
CA GLN A 26 33.90 -63.87 -72.52
C GLN A 26 33.39 -63.09 -71.29
N GLU A 27 33.57 -63.62 -70.08
CA GLU A 27 33.21 -62.93 -68.85
C GLU A 27 33.98 -61.61 -68.69
N LEU A 28 35.30 -61.63 -68.93
CA LEU A 28 36.15 -60.44 -68.89
C LEU A 28 35.71 -59.40 -69.93
N SER A 29 35.32 -59.83 -71.14
CA SER A 29 34.81 -58.93 -72.18
C SER A 29 33.47 -58.25 -71.81
N LEU A 30 32.66 -58.90 -70.96
CA LEU A 30 31.41 -58.33 -70.43
C LEU A 30 31.64 -57.44 -69.22
N LEU A 31 32.68 -57.70 -68.42
CA LEU A 31 33.03 -56.93 -67.24
C LEU A 31 33.73 -55.61 -67.57
N GLU A 32 34.62 -55.60 -68.57
CA GLU A 32 35.39 -54.41 -68.96
C GLU A 32 34.51 -53.16 -69.24
N PRO A 33 33.43 -53.22 -70.05
CA PRO A 33 32.58 -52.04 -70.27
C PRO A 33 31.75 -51.66 -69.04
N ARG A 34 31.49 -52.59 -68.11
CA ARG A 34 30.79 -52.30 -66.85
C ARG A 34 31.72 -51.60 -65.86
N LEU A 35 32.98 -52.04 -65.80
CA LEU A 35 34.03 -51.38 -65.02
C LEU A 35 34.28 -49.97 -65.52
N GLN A 36 34.47 -49.80 -66.83
CA GLN A 36 34.71 -48.47 -67.42
C GLN A 36 33.54 -47.49 -67.18
N ARG A 37 32.29 -47.97 -67.21
CA ARG A 37 31.11 -47.17 -66.83
C ARG A 37 31.08 -46.84 -65.34
N ALA A 38 31.44 -47.79 -64.48
CA ALA A 38 31.51 -47.57 -63.05
C ALA A 38 32.60 -46.54 -62.70
N GLU A 39 33.78 -46.64 -63.31
CA GLU A 39 34.89 -45.70 -63.14
C GLU A 39 34.53 -44.29 -63.63
N THR A 40 33.83 -44.18 -64.76
CA THR A 40 33.35 -42.88 -65.26
C THR A 40 32.31 -42.26 -64.32
N LEU A 41 31.36 -43.06 -63.82
CA LEU A 41 30.36 -42.60 -62.86
C LEU A 41 30.98 -42.21 -61.51
N GLU A 42 31.97 -42.96 -61.04
CA GLU A 42 32.74 -42.64 -59.84
C GLU A 42 33.49 -41.32 -60.00
N HIS A 43 34.13 -41.09 -61.15
CA HIS A 43 34.80 -39.83 -61.46
C HIS A 43 33.82 -38.64 -61.50
N ASP A 44 32.68 -38.78 -62.19
CA ASP A 44 31.67 -37.72 -62.32
C ASP A 44 31.03 -37.37 -60.97
N THR A 45 30.73 -38.38 -60.15
CA THR A 45 30.20 -38.18 -58.79
C THR A 45 31.23 -37.53 -57.86
N ALA A 46 32.51 -37.88 -58.00
CA ALA A 46 33.59 -37.24 -57.26
C ALA A 46 33.72 -35.74 -57.61
N LEU A 47 33.67 -35.37 -58.89
CA LEU A 47 33.68 -33.97 -59.33
C LEU A 47 32.46 -33.18 -58.84
N ALA A 48 31.26 -33.76 -58.90
CA ALA A 48 30.05 -33.13 -58.38
C ALA A 48 30.13 -32.89 -56.85
N SER A 49 30.68 -33.86 -56.11
CA SER A 49 30.88 -33.72 -54.65
C SER A 49 31.88 -32.61 -54.32
N PHE A 50 32.96 -32.48 -55.10
CA PHE A 50 33.95 -31.42 -54.94
C PHE A 50 33.34 -30.04 -55.20
N ALA A 51 32.56 -29.90 -56.28
CA ALA A 51 31.85 -28.66 -56.60
C ALA A 51 30.82 -28.29 -55.52
N ALA A 52 30.07 -29.26 -55.01
CA ALA A 52 29.11 -29.06 -53.92
C ALA A 52 29.81 -28.63 -52.62
N ASN A 53 30.95 -29.25 -52.28
CA ASN A 53 31.74 -28.88 -51.11
C ASN A 53 32.33 -27.47 -51.24
N ALA A 54 32.82 -27.09 -52.42
CA ALA A 54 33.31 -25.73 -52.68
C ALA A 54 32.19 -24.69 -52.55
N ALA A 55 30.99 -24.99 -53.09
CA ALA A 55 29.82 -24.12 -52.95
C ALA A 55 29.36 -24.00 -51.49
N ALA A 56 29.34 -25.10 -50.73
CA ALA A 56 29.02 -25.11 -49.31
C ALA A 56 30.03 -24.30 -48.49
N ALA A 57 31.34 -24.45 -48.75
CA ALA A 57 32.38 -23.66 -48.09
C ALA A 57 32.23 -22.16 -48.38
N SER A 58 31.98 -21.78 -49.64
CA SER A 58 31.71 -20.39 -50.03
C SER A 58 30.46 -19.82 -49.34
N ALA A 59 29.37 -20.59 -49.29
CA ALA A 59 28.14 -20.22 -48.60
C ALA A 59 28.35 -20.06 -47.08
N GLN A 60 29.18 -20.91 -46.46
CA GLN A 60 29.54 -20.81 -45.04
C GLN A 60 30.34 -19.53 -44.74
N VAL A 61 31.31 -19.18 -45.60
CA VAL A 61 32.07 -17.92 -45.49
C VAL A 61 31.15 -16.71 -45.67
N MET A 62 30.27 -16.73 -46.67
CA MET A 62 29.30 -15.64 -46.87
C MET A 62 28.34 -15.52 -45.68
N ALA A 63 27.83 -16.64 -45.16
CA ALA A 63 26.96 -16.65 -43.99
C ALA A 63 27.66 -16.13 -42.73
N SER A 64 28.94 -16.47 -42.52
CA SER A 64 29.71 -15.93 -41.39
C SER A 64 29.95 -14.43 -41.52
N GLN A 65 30.27 -13.94 -42.73
CA GLN A 65 30.40 -12.52 -43.02
C GLN A 65 29.10 -11.75 -42.78
N LEU A 66 27.96 -12.28 -43.24
CA LEU A 66 26.64 -11.66 -43.01
C LEU A 66 26.25 -11.67 -41.54
N ARG A 67 26.57 -12.72 -40.77
CA ARG A 67 26.35 -12.75 -39.31
C ARG A 67 27.19 -11.69 -38.60
N LEU A 68 28.44 -11.50 -38.99
CA LEU A 68 29.31 -10.45 -38.44
C LEU A 68 28.75 -9.05 -38.77
N GLN A 69 28.40 -8.81 -40.03
CA GLN A 69 27.79 -7.54 -40.45
C GLN A 69 26.47 -7.26 -39.70
N ARG A 70 25.61 -8.26 -39.53
CA ARG A 70 24.38 -8.16 -38.74
C ARG A 70 24.68 -7.79 -37.29
N ALA A 71 25.67 -8.42 -36.65
CA ALA A 71 26.06 -8.10 -35.27
C ALA A 71 26.55 -6.66 -35.12
N VAL A 72 27.36 -6.16 -36.07
CA VAL A 72 27.85 -4.78 -36.09
C VAL A 72 26.69 -3.78 -36.27
N ILE A 73 25.78 -4.04 -37.22
CA ILE A 73 24.62 -3.17 -37.45
C ILE A 73 23.71 -3.16 -36.22
N GLN A 74 23.44 -4.32 -35.61
CA GLN A 74 22.64 -4.42 -34.39
C GLN A 74 23.27 -3.66 -33.22
N ALA A 75 24.60 -3.71 -33.06
CA ALA A 75 25.31 -2.94 -32.02
C ALA A 75 25.16 -1.43 -32.25
N ARG A 76 25.33 -0.95 -33.50
CA ARG A 76 25.12 0.46 -33.86
C ARG A 76 23.68 0.90 -33.63
N MET A 77 22.69 0.09 -34.03
CA MET A 77 21.28 0.39 -33.80
C MET A 77 20.95 0.47 -32.30
N ARG A 78 21.50 -0.41 -31.46
CA ARG A 78 21.32 -0.33 -30.00
C ARG A 78 21.90 0.96 -29.43
N LEU A 79 23.08 1.37 -29.88
CA LEU A 79 23.69 2.64 -29.46
C LEU A 79 22.84 3.84 -29.90
N SER A 80 22.43 3.91 -31.17
CA SER A 80 21.57 4.98 -31.68
C SER A 80 20.22 5.06 -30.95
N ARG A 81 19.57 3.91 -30.72
CA ARG A 81 18.34 3.83 -29.91
C ARG A 81 18.57 4.30 -28.48
N SER A 82 19.73 4.00 -27.89
CA SER A 82 20.06 4.47 -26.55
C SER A 82 20.19 5.99 -26.50
N TYR A 83 20.73 6.64 -27.53
CA TYR A 83 20.83 8.10 -27.62
C TYR A 83 19.48 8.77 -27.84
N MET A 84 18.58 8.11 -28.58
CA MET A 84 17.23 8.59 -28.85
C MET A 84 16.21 8.21 -27.77
N HIS A 85 16.66 7.62 -26.66
CA HIS A 85 15.75 7.23 -25.60
C HIS A 85 15.12 8.50 -24.97
N PRO A 86 13.77 8.64 -24.94
CA PRO A 86 13.10 9.89 -24.53
C PRO A 86 13.55 10.41 -23.16
N ILE A 87 13.75 9.49 -22.21
CA ILE A 87 14.24 9.80 -20.85
C ILE A 87 15.60 10.53 -20.84
N ARG A 88 16.48 10.29 -21.81
CA ARG A 88 17.79 10.97 -21.86
C ARG A 88 17.68 12.41 -22.37
N GLN A 89 16.57 12.76 -23.02
CA GLN A 89 16.29 14.11 -23.52
C GLN A 89 15.54 14.96 -22.51
N LEU A 90 14.96 14.34 -21.46
CA LEU A 90 14.32 15.08 -20.39
C LEU A 90 15.32 16.03 -19.72
N PRO A 91 14.93 17.28 -19.43
CA PRO A 91 15.71 18.18 -18.59
C PRO A 91 15.94 17.63 -17.17
N ASP A 92 16.98 18.12 -16.47
CA ASP A 92 17.38 17.61 -15.15
C ASP A 92 16.31 17.83 -14.07
N ASP A 93 15.56 18.93 -14.15
CA ASP A 93 14.41 19.23 -13.27
C ASP A 93 13.27 18.25 -13.47
N VAL A 94 12.86 17.97 -14.72
CA VAL A 94 11.82 16.96 -15.00
C VAL A 94 12.26 15.59 -14.51
N LEU A 95 13.53 15.22 -14.73
CA LEU A 95 14.06 13.94 -14.27
C LEU A 95 14.13 13.87 -12.74
N ARG A 96 14.40 14.99 -12.06
CA ARG A 96 14.35 15.09 -10.60
C ARG A 96 12.93 14.89 -10.09
N GLU A 97 11.95 15.54 -10.71
CA GLU A 97 10.53 15.33 -10.37
C GLU A 97 10.13 13.87 -10.56
N VAL A 98 10.58 13.22 -11.64
CA VAL A 98 10.37 11.77 -11.81
C VAL A 98 10.99 10.98 -10.66
N PHE A 99 12.21 11.30 -10.21
CA PHE A 99 12.83 10.61 -9.07
C PHE A 99 12.03 10.78 -7.77
N LEU A 100 11.45 11.98 -7.55
CA LEU A 100 10.65 12.27 -6.36
C LEU A 100 9.26 11.63 -6.41
N ASN A 101 8.62 11.59 -7.58
CA ASN A 101 7.31 10.93 -7.77
C ASN A 101 7.39 9.39 -7.78
N ILE A 102 8.60 8.84 -7.97
CA ILE A 102 8.85 7.40 -7.82
C ILE A 102 8.86 6.98 -6.34
N LEU A 103 9.28 7.88 -5.44
CA LEU A 103 9.06 7.66 -4.01
C LEU A 103 7.56 7.69 -3.83
N PRO A 104 6.92 6.58 -3.45
CA PRO A 104 5.47 6.60 -3.37
C PRO A 104 5.06 7.66 -2.35
N ASP A 105 3.85 8.20 -2.44
CA ASP A 105 3.23 9.10 -1.45
C ASP A 105 3.03 8.45 -0.05
N MET A 106 3.77 7.36 0.18
CA MET A 106 3.84 6.40 1.29
C MET A 106 3.98 6.98 2.69
N VAL A 107 4.05 8.29 2.85
CA VAL A 107 4.26 8.89 4.16
C VAL A 107 2.94 9.21 4.85
N LEU A 108 1.76 9.17 4.20
CA LEU A 108 0.59 9.80 4.82
C LEU A 108 -0.73 9.04 5.02
N GLU A 109 -1.25 8.12 4.18
CA GLU A 109 -2.72 7.85 4.34
C GLU A 109 -3.25 6.42 4.37
N THR A 110 -2.56 5.36 3.93
CA THR A 110 -3.17 4.01 4.00
C THR A 110 -2.21 2.90 4.46
N GLN A 111 -2.54 2.39 5.64
CA GLN A 111 -2.03 1.23 6.37
C GLN A 111 -1.99 -0.07 5.53
N GLU A 112 -2.83 -0.17 4.50
CA GLU A 112 -3.01 -1.40 3.71
C GLU A 112 -1.78 -1.80 2.87
N THR A 113 -0.92 -0.85 2.48
CA THR A 113 0.22 -1.15 1.58
C THR A 113 1.49 -1.60 2.29
N TRP A 114 1.59 -1.44 3.62
CA TRP A 114 2.79 -1.85 4.38
C TRP A 114 2.85 -3.35 4.62
N HIS A 115 1.68 -4.00 4.68
CA HIS A 115 1.55 -5.38 5.08
C HIS A 115 1.41 -6.37 3.94
N ASP A 116 1.47 -5.99 2.66
CA ASP A 116 1.20 -6.91 1.56
C ASP A 116 2.15 -8.14 1.59
N PRO A 117 1.68 -9.31 2.04
CA PRO A 117 2.49 -10.52 2.11
C PRO A 117 2.63 -11.16 0.71
N ILE A 118 1.83 -10.72 -0.27
CA ILE A 118 1.63 -11.40 -1.55
C ILE A 118 2.69 -10.95 -2.57
N SER A 119 3.23 -9.74 -2.46
CA SER A 119 4.17 -9.19 -3.46
C SER A 119 5.66 -9.49 -3.20
N GLY A 120 6.02 -10.21 -2.13
CA GLY A 120 7.37 -10.78 -1.93
C GLY A 120 8.54 -9.77 -1.85
N GLY A 121 8.25 -8.48 -1.92
CA GLY A 121 9.20 -7.39 -1.79
C GLY A 121 8.65 -6.37 -0.82
N SER A 122 9.12 -6.38 0.42
CA SER A 122 8.74 -5.36 1.40
C SER A 122 9.05 -3.99 0.80
N LEU A 123 8.07 -3.09 0.83
CA LEU A 123 8.16 -1.68 0.45
C LEU A 123 9.43 -0.99 1.01
N SER A 124 9.83 -1.42 2.21
CA SER A 124 11.08 -1.06 2.87
C SER A 124 12.33 -1.36 2.01
N SER A 125 12.36 -2.48 1.28
CA SER A 125 13.51 -2.90 0.45
C SER A 125 13.61 -2.09 -0.83
N ALA A 126 12.47 -1.64 -1.35
CA ALA A 126 12.46 -0.68 -2.45
C ALA A 126 13.03 0.66 -1.96
N LEU A 127 12.49 1.23 -0.87
CA LEU A 127 12.94 2.50 -0.26
C LEU A 127 14.44 2.57 -0.03
N GLU A 128 15.01 1.54 0.61
CA GLU A 128 16.43 1.53 0.93
C GLU A 128 17.32 1.62 -0.33
N LEU A 129 16.89 1.01 -1.43
CA LEU A 129 17.71 0.84 -2.63
C LEU A 129 17.43 1.88 -3.71
N TRP A 130 16.34 2.65 -3.65
CA TRP A 130 15.96 3.59 -4.71
C TRP A 130 17.06 4.60 -5.05
N PRO A 131 17.64 5.36 -4.09
CA PRO A 131 18.68 6.34 -4.41
C PRO A 131 19.89 5.70 -5.10
N TRP A 132 20.25 4.49 -4.67
CA TRP A 132 21.34 3.71 -5.21
C TRP A 132 21.04 3.15 -6.61
N ARG A 133 19.82 2.63 -6.82
CA ARG A 133 19.36 2.12 -8.12
C ARG A 133 19.31 3.24 -9.15
N LEU A 134 18.77 4.40 -8.79
CA LEU A 134 18.78 5.60 -9.64
C LEU A 134 20.21 6.03 -9.97
N ALA A 135 21.08 6.08 -8.96
CA ALA A 135 22.50 6.42 -9.14
C ALA A 135 23.32 5.38 -9.94
N ALA A 136 22.81 4.16 -10.11
CA ALA A 136 23.45 3.10 -10.89
C ALA A 136 23.11 3.16 -12.39
N VAL A 137 22.04 3.85 -12.81
CA VAL A 137 21.55 3.86 -14.20
C VAL A 137 22.55 4.50 -15.17
N SER A 138 23.04 5.71 -14.86
CA SER A 138 23.98 6.44 -15.70
C SER A 138 24.77 7.47 -14.89
N ARG A 139 25.85 8.02 -15.46
CA ARG A 139 26.61 9.11 -14.81
C ARG A 139 25.75 10.35 -14.54
N ARG A 140 24.88 10.72 -15.49
CA ARG A 140 23.94 11.85 -15.35
C ARG A 140 22.95 11.60 -14.22
N TRP A 141 22.35 10.42 -14.18
CA TRP A 141 21.40 10.05 -13.12
C TRP A 141 22.06 10.01 -11.75
N ARG A 142 23.31 9.56 -11.66
CA ARG A 142 24.10 9.60 -10.41
C ARG A 142 24.32 11.00 -9.90
N GLN A 143 24.76 11.91 -10.77
CA GLN A 143 24.96 13.31 -10.41
C GLN A 143 23.66 13.95 -9.95
N LEU A 144 22.56 13.69 -10.67
CA LEU A 144 21.25 14.23 -10.32
C LEU A 144 20.73 13.65 -8.99
N ALA A 145 20.87 12.35 -8.77
CA ALA A 145 20.50 11.71 -7.50
C ALA A 145 21.32 12.26 -6.33
N GLN A 146 22.63 12.46 -6.50
CA GLN A 146 23.50 13.08 -5.50
C GLN A 146 23.20 14.57 -5.29
N ALA A 147 22.68 15.27 -6.29
CA ALA A 147 22.26 16.67 -6.19
C ALA A 147 20.82 16.83 -5.63
N THR A 148 20.15 15.73 -5.25
CA THR A 148 18.76 15.75 -4.77
C THR A 148 18.69 15.16 -3.35
N PRO A 149 18.96 15.96 -2.30
CA PRO A 149 19.01 15.50 -0.90
C PRO A 149 17.76 14.75 -0.44
N THR A 150 16.58 15.17 -0.90
CA THR A 150 15.29 14.57 -0.52
C THR A 150 15.20 13.07 -0.82
N LEU A 151 15.90 12.59 -1.86
CA LEU A 151 15.98 11.15 -2.16
C LEU A 151 16.66 10.35 -1.05
N TRP A 152 17.59 10.98 -0.35
CA TRP A 152 18.41 10.38 0.70
C TRP A 152 17.86 10.63 2.11
N ALA A 153 16.80 11.43 2.23
CA ALA A 153 16.17 11.75 3.51
C ALA A 153 15.39 10.57 4.10
N ASN A 154 15.03 9.57 3.30
CA ASN A 154 14.31 8.37 3.74
C ASN A 154 15.30 7.24 4.01
N ILE A 155 15.55 6.94 5.27
CA ILE A 155 16.50 5.90 5.70
C ILE A 155 15.73 4.71 6.23
N VAL A 156 16.03 3.52 5.70
CA VAL A 156 15.51 2.25 6.22
C VAL A 156 16.59 1.57 7.05
N VAL A 157 16.28 1.26 8.29
CA VAL A 157 17.15 0.63 9.28
C VAL A 157 16.59 -0.75 9.59
N ARG A 158 17.28 -1.80 9.12
CA ARG A 158 16.91 -3.20 9.42
C ARG A 158 17.89 -3.82 10.40
N PHE A 159 17.55 -3.84 11.68
CA PHE A 159 18.46 -4.31 12.74
C PHE A 159 18.92 -5.76 12.57
N ASN A 160 18.04 -6.64 12.08
CA ASN A 160 18.38 -8.03 11.77
C ASN A 160 19.40 -8.19 10.64
N THR A 161 19.46 -7.23 9.70
CA THR A 161 20.40 -7.23 8.57
C THR A 161 21.66 -6.42 8.82
N LEU A 162 21.59 -5.34 9.62
CA LEU A 162 22.73 -4.44 9.86
C LEU A 162 23.97 -5.17 10.37
N SER A 163 23.75 -6.28 11.06
CA SER A 163 24.83 -7.06 11.64
C SER A 163 25.45 -8.09 10.69
N LYS A 164 24.74 -8.42 9.59
CA LYS A 164 25.18 -9.37 8.56
C LYS A 164 25.61 -8.65 7.27
N ASP A 165 25.01 -7.50 6.98
CA ASP A 165 25.22 -6.71 5.77
C ASP A 165 26.04 -5.44 6.05
N HIS A 166 27.37 -5.57 5.94
CA HIS A 166 28.30 -4.43 6.02
C HIS A 166 27.99 -3.34 4.97
N TYR A 167 27.37 -3.70 3.84
CA TYR A 167 26.99 -2.73 2.82
C TYR A 167 25.81 -1.88 3.27
N ALA A 168 24.86 -2.42 4.04
CA ALA A 168 23.74 -1.64 4.59
C ALA A 168 24.25 -0.50 5.49
N LEU A 169 25.19 -0.82 6.39
CA LEU A 169 25.80 0.18 7.24
C LEU A 169 26.61 1.21 6.43
N ALA A 170 27.43 0.77 5.47
CA ALA A 170 28.20 1.68 4.62
C ALA A 170 27.30 2.62 3.79
N ARG A 171 26.18 2.11 3.27
CA ARG A 171 25.16 2.92 2.57
C ARG A 171 24.58 3.98 3.50
N LEU A 172 24.26 3.59 4.72
CA LEU A 172 23.67 4.44 5.74
C LEU A 172 24.65 5.53 6.20
N CYS A 173 25.91 5.20 6.49
CA CYS A 173 26.97 6.17 6.74
C CYS A 173 27.11 7.15 5.58
N ARG A 174 27.17 6.63 4.34
CA ARG A 174 27.34 7.48 3.16
C ARG A 174 26.18 8.44 2.94
N ALA A 175 24.94 8.01 3.18
CA ALA A 175 23.77 8.88 3.11
C ALA A 175 23.86 10.04 4.12
N CYS A 176 24.41 9.76 5.31
CA CYS A 176 24.58 10.77 6.36
C CYS A 176 25.69 11.77 6.07
N GLU A 177 26.82 11.29 5.53
CA GLU A 177 27.94 12.12 5.09
C GLU A 177 27.54 13.09 3.98
N LEU A 178 26.77 12.62 3.01
CA LEU A 178 26.40 13.43 1.84
C LEU A 178 25.49 14.60 2.22
N PHE A 179 24.67 14.45 3.26
CA PHE A 179 23.70 15.47 3.66
C PHE A 179 23.66 15.55 5.18
N PRO A 180 24.55 16.31 5.84
CA PRO A 180 24.62 16.38 7.30
C PRO A 180 23.48 17.17 7.95
N GLU A 181 22.82 18.09 7.23
CA GLU A 181 21.82 19.02 7.77
C GLU A 181 20.37 18.65 7.40
N GLN A 182 20.18 17.65 6.55
CA GLN A 182 18.85 17.31 6.03
C GLN A 182 17.98 16.67 7.14
N PRO A 183 16.70 17.07 7.31
CA PRO A 183 15.77 16.36 8.17
C PRO A 183 15.52 14.95 7.63
N LEU A 184 15.54 13.96 8.52
CA LEU A 184 15.45 12.55 8.14
C LEU A 184 14.09 11.94 8.49
N THR A 185 13.61 11.07 7.61
CA THR A 185 12.53 10.12 7.86
C THR A 185 13.16 8.74 8.02
N ILE A 186 13.01 8.14 9.20
CA ILE A 186 13.61 6.85 9.53
C ILE A 186 12.51 5.79 9.60
N PHE A 187 12.68 4.72 8.82
CA PHE A 187 11.89 3.51 8.92
C PHE A 187 12.73 2.44 9.60
N VAL A 188 12.34 2.01 10.78
CA VAL A 188 13.00 0.94 11.51
C VAL A 188 12.15 -0.31 11.37
N CYS A 189 12.72 -1.36 10.79
CA CYS A 189 12.05 -2.65 10.64
C CYS A 189 12.93 -3.73 11.29
N GLY A 190 12.32 -4.71 11.96
CA GLY A 190 13.05 -5.88 12.46
C GLY A 190 12.69 -6.23 13.89
N THR A 191 12.86 -7.50 14.23
CA THR A 191 12.80 -7.97 15.61
C THR A 191 13.98 -7.43 16.41
N ALA A 192 13.76 -7.17 17.70
CA ALA A 192 14.83 -6.78 18.59
C ALA A 192 15.89 -7.88 18.60
N THR A 193 17.08 -7.57 18.08
CA THR A 193 18.25 -8.43 18.29
C THR A 193 18.53 -8.53 19.80
N PRO A 194 19.01 -9.68 20.31
CA PRO A 194 19.36 -9.85 21.72
C PRO A 194 20.19 -8.68 22.25
N ALA A 195 19.90 -8.23 23.47
CA ALA A 195 20.61 -7.15 24.13
C ALA A 195 22.13 -7.40 24.08
N GLY A 196 22.88 -6.46 23.49
CA GLY A 196 24.35 -6.53 23.39
C GLY A 196 24.95 -6.41 21.99
N TRP A 197 24.15 -6.43 20.92
CA TRP A 197 24.66 -6.43 19.53
C TRP A 197 24.98 -5.06 18.93
N LEU A 198 24.60 -3.95 19.57
CA LEU A 198 25.03 -2.63 19.10
C LEU A 198 26.50 -2.47 19.48
N VAL A 199 27.40 -2.92 18.58
CA VAL A 199 28.83 -2.62 18.65
C VAL A 199 28.97 -1.12 18.89
N LYS A 200 29.80 -0.71 19.86
CA LYS A 200 29.97 0.70 20.26
C LYS A 200 30.16 1.63 19.06
N ASP A 201 30.80 1.14 18.00
CA ASP A 201 31.07 1.88 16.77
C ASP A 201 29.80 2.22 15.96
N HIS A 202 28.75 1.40 16.03
CA HIS A 202 27.49 1.66 15.33
C HIS A 202 26.59 2.62 16.10
N ALA A 203 26.74 2.71 17.42
CA ALA A 203 25.95 3.59 18.27
C ALA A 203 26.12 5.06 17.87
N ALA A 204 27.35 5.50 17.55
CA ALA A 204 27.63 6.87 17.15
C ALA A 204 26.96 7.25 15.82
N ILE A 205 27.01 6.35 14.82
CA ILE A 205 26.39 6.56 13.51
C ILE A 205 24.87 6.64 13.67
N VAL A 206 24.30 5.68 14.39
CA VAL A 206 22.88 5.63 14.70
C VAL A 206 22.44 6.89 15.43
N GLN A 207 23.20 7.34 16.44
CA GLN A 207 22.94 8.57 17.19
C GLN A 207 22.97 9.80 16.29
N SER A 208 23.94 9.91 15.38
CA SER A 208 24.02 11.02 14.42
C SER A 208 22.77 11.09 13.54
N ILE A 209 22.24 9.95 13.11
CA ILE A 209 21.03 9.85 12.27
C ILE A 209 19.79 10.24 13.05
N VAL A 210 19.65 9.61 14.21
CA VAL A 210 18.57 9.78 15.18
C VAL A 210 18.38 11.24 15.58
N SER A 211 19.47 11.96 15.85
CA SER A 211 19.40 13.37 16.26
C SER A 211 18.75 14.30 15.21
N ARG A 212 18.66 13.85 13.95
CA ARG A 212 18.09 14.58 12.82
C ARG A 212 16.73 14.02 12.36
N ALA A 213 16.24 12.99 13.04
CA ALA A 213 14.98 12.34 12.71
C ALA A 213 13.82 13.30 13.00
N VAL A 214 13.12 13.69 11.94
CA VAL A 214 11.86 14.45 12.05
C VAL A 214 10.67 13.49 12.06
N LYS A 215 10.81 12.35 11.38
CA LYS A 215 9.80 11.30 11.31
C LYS A 215 10.41 9.95 11.62
N ILE A 216 9.77 9.16 12.47
CA ILE A 216 10.18 7.79 12.77
C ILE A 216 8.98 6.87 12.61
N TYR A 217 9.18 5.79 11.86
CA TYR A 217 8.24 4.70 11.70
C TYR A 217 8.91 3.44 12.22
N LEU A 218 8.42 2.90 13.33
CA LEU A 218 8.88 1.63 13.88
C LEU A 218 7.85 0.55 13.53
N THR A 219 8.30 -0.50 12.85
CA THR A 219 7.48 -1.69 12.59
C THR A 219 8.17 -2.92 13.16
N ASP A 220 7.44 -3.66 13.98
CA ASP A 220 7.87 -4.98 14.42
C ASP A 220 7.81 -5.94 13.23
N ALA A 221 8.96 -6.51 12.84
CA ALA A 221 8.98 -7.47 11.74
C ALA A 221 8.51 -8.83 12.23
N TYR A 222 7.65 -9.46 11.44
CA TYR A 222 7.15 -10.81 11.67
C TYR A 222 8.33 -11.80 11.73
N ASP A 223 8.65 -12.31 12.91
CA ASP A 223 9.48 -13.50 13.08
C ASP A 223 8.64 -14.50 13.87
N ASP A 224 8.39 -15.66 13.26
CA ASP A 224 7.46 -16.68 13.78
C ASP A 224 7.94 -17.30 15.10
N GLU A 225 9.17 -17.00 15.53
CA GLU A 225 9.80 -17.58 16.71
C GLU A 225 9.87 -16.59 17.90
N VAL A 226 8.80 -16.55 18.72
CA VAL A 226 8.73 -16.30 20.19
C VAL A 226 9.52 -15.10 20.78
N GLY A 227 10.13 -14.23 19.97
CA GLY A 227 10.94 -13.12 20.44
C GLY A 227 10.10 -11.92 20.82
N TYR A 228 9.96 -11.66 22.12
CA TYR A 228 9.43 -10.37 22.58
C TYR A 228 10.41 -9.26 22.15
N ILE A 229 9.94 -8.24 21.42
CA ILE A 229 10.67 -6.97 21.35
C ILE A 229 10.76 -6.43 22.77
N SER A 230 11.93 -6.58 23.38
CA SER A 230 12.27 -5.86 24.59
C SER A 230 12.65 -4.43 24.18
N PHE A 231 11.85 -3.45 24.60
CA PHE A 231 12.26 -2.04 24.54
C PHE A 231 13.52 -1.77 25.35
N ASN A 232 14.06 -2.70 26.11
CA ASN A 232 15.34 -2.50 26.79
C ASN A 232 16.56 -2.56 25.83
N GLY A 233 16.33 -2.76 24.52
CA GLY A 233 17.37 -2.83 23.49
C GLY A 233 17.66 -1.50 22.76
N PRO A 234 18.38 -1.57 21.62
CA PRO A 234 18.77 -0.41 20.81
C PRO A 234 17.62 0.51 20.42
N THR A 235 16.41 -0.02 20.26
CA THR A 235 15.22 0.76 19.91
C THR A 235 14.85 1.79 20.97
N SER A 236 14.98 1.50 22.28
CA SER A 236 14.76 2.58 23.28
C SER A 236 15.90 3.57 23.31
N LEU A 237 17.13 3.16 23.02
CA LEU A 237 18.25 4.09 22.90
C LEU A 237 18.03 5.05 21.73
N LEU A 238 17.55 4.55 20.58
CA LEU A 238 17.10 5.40 19.46
C LEU A 238 16.11 6.43 19.98
N LEU A 239 15.03 5.95 20.62
CA LEU A 239 13.88 6.77 20.96
C LEU A 239 14.20 7.82 22.05
N LYS A 240 15.03 7.46 23.03
CA LYS A 240 15.50 8.39 24.08
C LYS A 240 16.41 9.50 23.54
N GLN A 241 17.11 9.25 22.42
CA GLN A 241 18.06 10.22 21.85
C GLN A 241 17.46 11.05 20.70
N THR A 242 16.38 10.59 20.05
CA THR A 242 15.72 11.27 18.92
C THR A 242 14.93 12.53 19.28
N THR A 243 14.94 12.99 20.53
CA THR A 243 13.79 13.72 21.07
C THR A 243 13.65 15.19 20.64
N ALA A 244 14.74 15.86 20.27
CA ALA A 244 14.72 17.31 20.06
C ALA A 244 13.99 17.75 18.78
N CYS A 245 14.10 16.98 17.69
CA CYS A 245 13.60 17.35 16.36
C CYS A 245 12.41 16.50 15.89
N LEU A 246 12.04 15.47 16.68
CA LEU A 246 11.01 14.52 16.29
C LEU A 246 9.64 15.19 16.25
N GLN A 247 9.02 15.19 15.07
CA GLN A 247 7.69 15.75 14.83
C GLN A 247 6.63 14.67 14.61
N HIS A 248 7.03 13.49 14.10
CA HIS A 248 6.09 12.40 13.80
C HIS A 248 6.66 11.07 14.28
N LEU A 249 5.89 10.35 15.10
CA LEU A 249 6.23 9.01 15.56
C LEU A 249 5.10 8.05 15.20
N SER A 250 5.44 6.97 14.51
CA SER A 250 4.52 5.89 14.17
C SER A 250 5.06 4.56 14.69
N LEU A 251 4.26 3.83 15.45
CA LEU A 251 4.59 2.55 16.07
C LEU A 251 3.59 1.50 15.59
N PHE A 252 4.05 0.48 14.86
CA PHE A 252 3.21 -0.59 14.33
C PHE A 252 3.68 -1.92 14.92
N LYS A 253 2.78 -2.64 15.58
CA LYS A 253 3.02 -4.00 16.03
C LYS A 253 2.18 -4.98 15.21
N THR A 254 2.52 -6.25 15.33
CA THR A 254 1.65 -7.37 14.99
C THR A 254 0.92 -7.86 16.26
N PRO A 255 -0.27 -8.48 16.16
CA PRO A 255 -1.26 -8.52 17.26
C PRO A 255 -0.91 -9.42 18.46
N ARG A 256 0.31 -9.94 18.55
CA ARG A 256 0.66 -10.94 19.58
C ARG A 256 1.02 -10.27 20.90
N MET A 257 0.38 -10.79 21.96
CA MET A 257 0.44 -10.38 23.38
C MET A 257 1.68 -9.56 23.71
N SER A 258 1.51 -8.26 23.89
CA SER A 258 2.60 -7.32 24.16
C SER A 258 2.65 -6.97 25.64
N MET A 259 3.86 -7.05 26.19
CA MET A 259 4.19 -6.27 27.37
C MET A 259 4.01 -4.78 27.01
N PRO A 260 3.43 -3.99 27.91
CA PRO A 260 3.22 -2.58 27.70
C PRO A 260 4.54 -1.82 27.51
N VAL A 261 4.53 -0.85 26.60
CA VAL A 261 5.69 -0.03 26.23
C VAL A 261 5.74 1.20 27.13
N PRO A 262 6.82 1.40 27.90
CA PRO A 262 7.01 2.65 28.63
C PRO A 262 7.36 3.76 27.64
N LEU A 263 6.41 4.64 27.34
CA LEU A 263 6.61 5.83 26.51
C LEU A 263 7.24 7.02 27.26
N GLY A 264 7.91 6.77 28.40
CA GLY A 264 8.57 7.83 29.16
C GLY A 264 9.59 8.64 28.35
N PHE A 265 10.13 8.08 27.26
CA PHE A 265 11.01 8.81 26.34
C PHE A 265 10.31 9.89 25.50
N ILE A 266 8.98 9.82 25.34
CA ILE A 266 8.23 10.82 24.58
C ILE A 266 8.10 12.13 25.38
N GLY A 267 8.15 12.07 26.72
CA GLY A 267 8.02 13.25 27.58
C GLY A 267 9.00 14.38 27.25
N ASP A 268 10.16 14.05 26.68
CA ASP A 268 11.20 15.02 26.32
C ASP A 268 11.02 15.60 24.90
N THR A 269 10.02 15.13 24.13
CA THR A 269 9.79 15.50 22.73
C THR A 269 8.94 16.76 22.59
N SER A 270 9.53 17.92 22.85
CA SER A 270 8.83 19.22 22.75
C SER A 270 8.29 19.58 21.36
N GLN A 271 8.72 18.87 20.31
CA GLN A 271 8.32 19.13 18.92
C GLN A 271 7.35 18.08 18.35
N LEU A 272 6.97 17.04 19.10
CA LEU A 272 6.14 15.96 18.55
C LEU A 272 4.74 16.48 18.20
N GLN A 273 4.39 16.45 16.92
CA GLN A 273 3.13 16.95 16.36
C GLN A 273 2.13 15.85 16.03
N SER A 274 2.61 14.65 15.66
CA SER A 274 1.73 13.49 15.45
C SER A 274 2.26 12.22 16.07
N LEU A 275 1.34 11.43 16.63
CA LEU A 275 1.62 10.13 17.20
C LEU A 275 0.63 9.11 16.62
N HIS A 276 1.16 8.07 15.97
CA HIS A 276 0.41 6.95 15.45
C HIS A 276 0.87 5.69 16.17
N ILE A 277 -0.05 5.00 16.84
CA ILE A 277 0.23 3.74 17.48
C ILE A 277 -0.79 2.71 17.01
N GLU A 278 -0.30 1.56 16.57
CA GLU A 278 -1.11 0.40 16.21
C GLU A 278 -0.61 -0.85 16.94
N GLU A 279 -1.52 -1.51 17.65
CA GLU A 279 -1.33 -2.79 18.35
C GLU A 279 -0.29 -2.77 19.49
N TRP A 280 0.01 -1.59 20.04
CA TRP A 280 0.89 -1.44 21.20
C TRP A 280 0.14 -1.07 22.47
N ASN A 281 0.29 -1.87 23.52
CA ASN A 281 -0.17 -1.48 24.85
C ASN A 281 0.74 -0.38 25.41
N ILE A 282 0.17 0.76 25.79
CA ILE A 282 0.91 1.91 26.33
C ILE A 282 0.35 2.28 27.69
N PHE A 283 1.26 2.60 28.59
CA PHE A 283 0.94 3.21 29.88
C PHE A 283 0.97 4.73 29.76
N TRP A 284 -0.21 5.33 29.65
CA TRP A 284 -0.36 6.78 29.48
C TRP A 284 -0.22 7.57 30.78
N ASP A 285 -0.41 6.92 31.92
CA ASP A 285 -0.30 7.50 33.28
C ASP A 285 1.12 8.03 33.59
N ALA A 286 2.14 7.46 32.96
CA ALA A 286 3.54 7.87 33.13
C ALA A 286 3.98 8.99 32.16
N ILE A 287 3.14 9.41 31.22
CA ILE A 287 3.52 10.33 30.14
C ILE A 287 3.26 11.78 30.57
N GLN A 288 4.29 12.62 30.50
CA GLN A 288 4.14 14.06 30.71
C GLN A 288 3.35 14.71 29.57
N PRO A 289 2.57 15.77 29.81
CA PRO A 289 1.78 16.42 28.76
C PRO A 289 2.62 16.89 27.57
N ILE A 290 2.28 16.41 26.38
CA ILE A 290 2.92 16.71 25.10
C ILE A 290 2.15 17.85 24.43
N LEU A 291 2.45 19.09 24.82
CA LEU A 291 1.68 20.27 24.38
C LEU A 291 1.76 20.55 22.88
N SER A 292 2.79 20.04 22.19
CA SER A 292 2.96 20.18 20.74
C SER A 292 2.11 19.21 19.92
N LEU A 293 1.51 18.19 20.55
CA LEU A 293 0.84 17.09 19.87
C LEU A 293 -0.51 17.56 19.31
N LYS A 294 -0.63 17.52 17.98
CA LYS A 294 -1.82 17.96 17.22
C LYS A 294 -2.63 16.80 16.66
N ALA A 295 -2.01 15.65 16.42
CA ALA A 295 -2.67 14.49 15.84
C ALA A 295 -2.32 13.21 16.61
N ILE A 296 -3.35 12.44 16.95
CA ILE A 296 -3.22 11.12 17.57
C ILE A 296 -4.01 10.13 16.75
N HIS A 297 -3.39 9.00 16.41
CA HIS A 297 -4.03 7.81 15.87
C HIS A 297 -3.68 6.63 16.75
N LEU A 298 -4.66 6.05 17.44
CA LEU A 298 -4.48 4.87 18.29
C LEU A 298 -5.36 3.75 17.75
N LYS A 299 -4.76 2.64 17.37
CA LYS A 299 -5.44 1.39 17.05
C LYS A 299 -5.00 0.33 18.03
N LEU A 300 -5.78 0.05 19.07
CA LEU A 300 -5.42 -0.93 20.11
C LEU A 300 -6.42 -2.07 20.13
N SER A 301 -5.92 -3.30 20.08
CA SER A 301 -6.75 -4.50 20.24
C SER A 301 -7.04 -4.78 21.71
N GLY A 302 -8.18 -5.38 21.99
CA GLY A 302 -8.62 -5.80 23.32
C GLY A 302 -9.43 -4.75 24.09
N LEU A 303 -9.54 -4.99 25.40
CA LEU A 303 -10.29 -4.16 26.34
C LEU A 303 -9.41 -2.98 26.78
N VAL A 304 -9.86 -1.76 26.48
CA VAL A 304 -9.20 -0.52 26.93
C VAL A 304 -9.99 0.08 28.10
N PRO A 305 -9.41 0.13 29.32
CA PRO A 305 -10.07 0.79 30.45
C PRO A 305 -10.29 2.28 30.18
N CYS A 306 -11.42 2.83 30.63
CA CYS A 306 -11.74 4.25 30.46
C CYS A 306 -10.70 5.19 31.09
N GLU A 307 -9.99 4.73 32.13
CA GLU A 307 -8.85 5.44 32.72
C GLU A 307 -7.75 5.74 31.70
N GLN A 308 -7.46 4.82 30.79
CA GLN A 308 -6.44 5.04 29.75
C GLN A 308 -6.85 6.17 28.80
N LEU A 309 -8.13 6.29 28.45
CA LEU A 309 -8.62 7.43 27.65
C LEU A 309 -8.45 8.77 28.38
N ALA A 310 -8.67 8.76 29.70
CA ALA A 310 -8.47 9.95 30.51
C ALA A 310 -7.00 10.37 30.55
N HIS A 311 -6.09 9.40 30.72
CA HIS A 311 -4.64 9.65 30.65
C HIS A 311 -4.19 10.12 29.25
N ILE A 312 -4.77 9.59 28.17
CA ILE A 312 -4.54 10.09 26.81
C ILE A 312 -4.95 11.56 26.69
N ALA A 313 -6.13 11.92 27.20
CA ALA A 313 -6.61 13.31 27.17
C ALA A 313 -5.72 14.27 27.96
N LEU A 314 -5.20 13.83 29.12
CA LEU A 314 -4.26 14.59 29.94
C LEU A 314 -2.88 14.73 29.27
N ALA A 315 -2.40 13.66 28.64
CA ALA A 315 -1.12 13.65 27.94
C ALA A 315 -1.15 14.51 26.66
N ALA A 316 -2.32 14.73 26.06
CA ALA A 316 -2.42 15.37 24.75
C ALA A 316 -3.54 16.43 24.66
N PRO A 317 -3.47 17.51 25.49
CA PRO A 317 -4.57 18.47 25.63
C PRO A 317 -4.81 19.33 24.37
N ASN A 318 -3.82 19.41 23.46
CA ASN A 318 -3.87 20.25 22.26
C ASN A 318 -4.19 19.49 20.97
N VAL A 319 -4.63 18.24 21.06
CA VAL A 319 -4.95 17.42 19.89
C VAL A 319 -6.10 18.02 19.09
N GLU A 320 -5.87 18.22 17.80
CA GLU A 320 -6.84 18.71 16.81
C GLU A 320 -7.44 17.55 16.00
N ARG A 321 -6.67 16.49 15.75
CA ARG A 321 -7.09 15.26 15.04
C ARG A 321 -6.95 14.05 15.94
N LEU A 322 -8.06 13.44 16.31
CA LEU A 322 -8.12 12.31 17.22
C LEU A 322 -8.72 11.10 16.50
N THR A 323 -7.95 10.03 16.37
CA THR A 323 -8.42 8.75 15.82
C THR A 323 -8.22 7.67 16.88
N LEU A 324 -9.32 7.06 17.29
CA LEU A 324 -9.40 6.04 18.33
C LEU A 324 -10.08 4.81 17.75
N VAL A 325 -9.31 3.76 17.50
CA VAL A 325 -9.75 2.48 16.96
C VAL A 325 -9.49 1.42 18.03
N PHE A 326 -10.54 0.90 18.66
CA PHE A 326 -10.44 -0.08 19.74
C PHE A 326 -11.48 -1.18 19.55
N ASP A 327 -11.21 -2.37 20.09
CA ASP A 327 -12.26 -3.40 20.10
C ASP A 327 -13.37 -3.00 21.08
N PHE A 328 -13.01 -2.67 22.32
CA PHE A 328 -13.93 -2.31 23.40
C PHE A 328 -13.31 -1.29 24.36
N ILE A 329 -14.13 -0.35 24.82
CA ILE A 329 -13.80 0.56 25.91
C ILE A 329 -14.77 0.34 27.06
N VAL A 330 -14.24 -0.05 28.21
CA VAL A 330 -15.03 -0.45 29.39
C VAL A 330 -14.85 0.53 30.54
N ALA A 331 -15.91 0.70 31.33
CA ALA A 331 -15.88 1.46 32.59
C ALA A 331 -15.36 0.65 33.78
N ASP A 332 -14.63 -0.45 33.52
CA ASP A 332 -14.17 -1.37 34.58
C ASP A 332 -13.28 -0.62 35.57
N GLY A 333 -13.64 -0.66 36.86
CA GLY A 333 -13.01 0.12 37.94
C GLY A 333 -13.58 1.53 38.18
N GLY A 334 -14.54 1.99 37.38
CA GLY A 334 -15.04 3.37 37.41
C GLY A 334 -14.04 4.38 36.85
N LEU A 335 -14.45 5.64 36.73
CA LEU A 335 -13.47 6.70 36.47
C LEU A 335 -12.56 6.86 37.69
N PRO A 336 -11.27 7.20 37.49
CA PRO A 336 -10.42 7.60 38.58
C PRO A 336 -11.13 8.71 39.38
N PRO A 337 -11.09 8.70 40.73
CA PRO A 337 -11.88 9.62 41.56
C PRO A 337 -11.59 11.11 41.29
N ASN A 338 -10.46 11.40 40.64
CA ASN A 338 -10.03 12.75 40.28
C ASN A 338 -10.44 13.20 38.87
N ILE A 339 -11.02 12.31 38.06
CA ILE A 339 -11.36 12.57 36.66
C ILE A 339 -12.88 12.58 36.55
N ALA A 340 -13.46 13.78 36.52
CA ALA A 340 -14.90 13.95 36.33
C ALA A 340 -15.32 13.85 34.86
N THR A 341 -14.42 14.15 33.92
CA THR A 341 -14.68 14.21 32.48
C THR A 341 -13.43 13.91 31.67
N ILE A 342 -13.58 13.19 30.55
CA ILE A 342 -12.53 12.95 29.55
C ILE A 342 -12.73 14.00 28.45
N SER A 343 -11.88 15.03 28.40
CA SER A 343 -12.08 16.17 27.51
C SER A 343 -10.95 16.34 26.51
N PHE A 344 -11.30 16.48 25.23
CA PHE A 344 -10.36 16.86 24.17
C PHE A 344 -10.74 18.25 23.66
N PRO A 345 -10.31 19.33 24.35
CA PRO A 345 -10.86 20.66 24.15
C PRO A 345 -10.53 21.24 22.78
N ARG A 346 -9.47 20.79 22.10
CA ARG A 346 -9.06 21.30 20.78
C ARG A 346 -9.39 20.37 19.61
N ALA A 347 -9.99 19.21 19.87
CA ALA A 347 -10.25 18.23 18.83
C ALA A 347 -11.31 18.76 17.86
N ARG A 348 -10.92 18.90 16.59
CA ARG A 348 -11.79 19.32 15.48
C ARG A 348 -12.24 18.14 14.64
N THR A 349 -11.35 17.18 14.41
CA THR A 349 -11.65 15.95 13.68
C THR A 349 -11.50 14.77 14.61
N VAL A 350 -12.58 14.05 14.84
CA VAL A 350 -12.62 12.90 15.75
C VAL A 350 -13.12 11.69 14.98
N HIS A 351 -12.34 10.61 14.96
CA HIS A 351 -12.72 9.30 14.46
C HIS A 351 -12.77 8.32 15.62
N LEU A 352 -13.94 7.74 15.88
CA LEU A 352 -14.16 6.75 16.92
C LEU A 352 -14.64 5.45 16.27
N ASP A 353 -13.80 4.43 16.35
CA ASP A 353 -14.07 3.08 15.90
C ASP A 353 -13.90 2.15 17.11
N ALA A 354 -14.90 2.10 18.00
CA ALA A 354 -14.88 1.21 19.16
C ALA A 354 -16.28 0.93 19.71
N GLU A 355 -16.44 -0.17 20.45
CA GLU A 355 -17.60 -0.35 21.34
C GLU A 355 -17.36 0.36 22.65
N PHE A 356 -18.09 1.45 22.87
CA PHE A 356 -18.03 2.17 24.13
C PHE A 356 -19.14 1.70 25.06
N ASP A 357 -18.79 1.47 26.32
CA ASP A 357 -19.76 1.45 27.41
C ASP A 357 -20.52 2.80 27.46
N GLU A 358 -21.84 2.74 27.65
CA GLU A 358 -22.71 3.92 27.76
C GLU A 358 -22.22 4.91 28.81
N ILE A 359 -21.64 4.42 29.90
CA ILE A 359 -21.09 5.22 30.98
C ILE A 359 -19.91 6.05 30.46
N VAL A 360 -19.01 5.45 29.68
CA VAL A 360 -17.80 6.12 29.16
C VAL A 360 -18.17 7.24 28.19
N ILE A 361 -19.15 7.01 27.32
CA ILE A 361 -19.62 8.04 26.37
C ILE A 361 -20.09 9.30 27.10
N ARG A 362 -20.79 9.13 28.25
CA ARG A 362 -21.29 10.25 29.05
C ARG A 362 -20.20 11.10 29.68
N PHE A 363 -18.96 10.60 29.75
CA PHE A 363 -17.81 11.33 30.28
C PHE A 363 -16.95 11.96 29.20
N LEU A 364 -17.09 11.54 27.94
CA LEU A 364 -16.37 12.14 26.82
C LEU A 364 -16.91 13.54 26.53
N ARG A 365 -16.01 14.53 26.34
CA ARG A 365 -16.35 15.92 26.01
C ARG A 365 -15.52 16.36 24.80
N LEU A 366 -16.21 16.81 23.76
CA LEU A 366 -15.61 17.21 22.49
C LEU A 366 -16.10 18.62 22.08
N PRO A 367 -15.83 19.66 22.88
CA PRO A 367 -16.51 20.95 22.79
C PRO A 367 -16.23 21.77 21.53
N ASN A 368 -15.26 21.37 20.69
CA ASN A 368 -14.89 22.07 19.45
C ASN A 368 -14.84 21.14 18.23
N VAL A 369 -15.50 19.98 18.29
CA VAL A 369 -15.51 19.05 17.15
C VAL A 369 -16.30 19.64 15.98
N GLU A 370 -15.73 19.55 14.79
CA GLU A 370 -16.29 19.98 13.51
C GLU A 370 -16.67 18.77 12.65
N THR A 371 -15.85 17.71 12.71
CA THR A 371 -16.04 16.45 11.98
C THR A 371 -15.98 15.27 12.93
N LEU A 372 -17.06 14.51 12.99
CA LEU A 372 -17.16 13.27 13.76
C LEU A 372 -17.33 12.08 12.80
N ASN A 373 -16.44 11.11 12.89
CA ASN A 373 -16.49 9.87 12.12
C ASN A 373 -16.70 8.69 13.06
N LEU A 374 -17.83 8.00 12.91
CA LEU A 374 -18.22 6.78 13.62
C LEU A 374 -18.34 5.66 12.59
N TYR A 375 -17.21 5.28 12.00
CA TYR A 375 -17.13 4.17 11.07
C TYR A 375 -16.49 2.98 11.77
N ARG A 376 -17.18 1.85 11.77
CA ARG A 376 -16.63 0.58 12.26
C ARG A 376 -17.16 -0.52 11.38
N GLU A 377 -16.26 -1.33 10.86
CA GLU A 377 -16.65 -2.43 9.99
C GLU A 377 -17.61 -3.36 10.75
N LYS A 378 -18.77 -3.66 10.16
CA LYS A 378 -19.69 -4.68 10.68
C LYS A 378 -20.18 -4.36 12.10
N VAL A 379 -20.84 -3.20 12.29
CA VAL A 379 -21.49 -2.86 13.57
C VAL A 379 -23.00 -2.90 13.50
N GLU A 380 -23.64 -3.34 14.59
CA GLU A 380 -25.08 -3.18 14.73
C GLU A 380 -25.45 -1.71 14.91
N LEU A 381 -26.42 -1.24 14.10
CA LEU A 381 -26.93 0.15 14.12
C LEU A 381 -27.22 0.69 15.54
N ARG A 382 -27.66 -0.19 16.46
CA ARG A 382 -27.94 0.18 17.85
C ARG A 382 -26.75 0.82 18.57
N HIS A 383 -25.52 0.35 18.33
CA HIS A 383 -24.34 0.88 19.01
C HIS A 383 -24.03 2.29 18.53
N THR A 384 -24.11 2.53 17.22
CA THR A 384 -23.96 3.88 16.65
C THR A 384 -25.04 4.84 17.17
N VAL A 385 -26.30 4.37 17.26
CA VAL A 385 -27.40 5.16 17.84
C VAL A 385 -27.14 5.49 19.31
N THR A 386 -26.68 4.53 20.11
CA THR A 386 -26.32 4.74 21.51
C THR A 386 -25.16 5.73 21.65
N MET A 387 -24.13 5.63 20.80
CA MET A 387 -23.02 6.60 20.75
C MET A 387 -23.51 8.00 20.41
N LEU A 388 -24.30 8.17 19.35
CA LEU A 388 -24.84 9.48 18.98
C LEU A 388 -25.69 10.10 20.10
N LYS A 389 -26.55 9.30 20.75
CA LYS A 389 -27.37 9.79 21.87
C LYS A 389 -26.53 10.17 23.09
N GLY A 390 -25.51 9.36 23.40
CA GLY A 390 -24.64 9.63 24.54
C GLY A 390 -23.73 10.84 24.32
N LEU A 391 -23.29 11.08 23.08
CA LEU A 391 -22.45 12.22 22.74
C LEU A 391 -23.24 13.51 22.55
N ALA A 392 -24.52 13.46 22.16
CA ALA A 392 -25.33 14.64 21.87
C ALA A 392 -25.26 15.77 22.91
N PRO A 393 -25.31 15.52 24.25
CA PRO A 393 -25.21 16.58 25.26
C PRO A 393 -23.85 17.28 25.32
N THR A 394 -22.84 16.68 24.71
CA THR A 394 -21.43 17.07 24.80
C THR A 394 -20.90 17.67 23.50
N LEU A 395 -21.66 17.46 22.42
CA LEU A 395 -21.29 17.90 21.09
C LEU A 395 -21.72 19.36 20.91
N PRO A 396 -20.82 20.20 20.41
CA PRO A 396 -21.05 21.63 20.24
C PRO A 396 -21.90 21.90 19.01
N GLN A 397 -22.42 23.13 18.96
CA GLN A 397 -22.99 23.72 17.74
C GLN A 397 -21.95 23.94 16.62
N THR A 398 -20.67 23.59 16.84
CA THR A 398 -19.64 23.62 15.80
C THR A 398 -19.59 22.35 14.96
N LEU A 399 -20.30 21.27 15.34
CA LEU A 399 -20.30 20.02 14.58
C LEU A 399 -20.98 20.25 13.24
N ARG A 400 -20.22 20.09 12.15
CA ARG A 400 -20.66 20.31 10.76
C ARG A 400 -20.77 19.03 9.97
N THR A 401 -19.91 18.05 10.25
CA THR A 401 -19.84 16.80 9.47
C THR A 401 -19.95 15.59 10.37
N ILE A 402 -20.87 14.68 10.04
CA ILE A 402 -20.95 13.34 10.62
C ILE A 402 -20.74 12.32 9.50
N GLN A 403 -19.81 11.40 9.72
CA GLN A 403 -19.59 10.24 8.86
C GLN A 403 -19.92 8.97 9.64
N LEU A 404 -20.81 8.13 9.11
CA LEU A 404 -21.17 6.84 9.69
C LEU A 404 -21.01 5.75 8.63
N GLY A 405 -20.83 4.49 9.02
CA GLY A 405 -20.86 3.41 8.04
C GLY A 405 -20.70 1.99 8.55
N ALA A 406 -20.80 1.06 7.60
CA ALA A 406 -20.64 -0.39 7.71
C ALA A 406 -21.61 -1.07 8.71
N PHE A 407 -22.91 -0.79 8.54
CA PHE A 407 -23.95 -1.36 9.39
C PHE A 407 -24.43 -2.72 8.87
N TRP A 408 -24.57 -3.71 9.77
CA TRP A 408 -25.23 -4.98 9.42
C TRP A 408 -26.72 -4.81 9.10
N ARG A 409 -27.35 -3.82 9.73
CA ARG A 409 -28.79 -3.55 9.57
C ARG A 409 -28.98 -2.28 8.76
N PRO A 410 -30.00 -2.24 7.87
CA PRO A 410 -30.35 -1.01 7.19
C PRO A 410 -30.66 0.11 8.18
N ALA A 411 -30.18 1.32 7.89
CA ALA A 411 -30.57 2.54 8.56
C ALA A 411 -32.09 2.70 8.51
N ASP A 412 -32.68 2.95 9.66
CA ASP A 412 -34.12 3.17 9.84
C ASP A 412 -34.38 4.44 10.66
N ASP A 413 -35.63 4.69 10.99
CA ASP A 413 -36.07 5.85 11.76
C ASP A 413 -35.33 5.98 13.10
N THR A 414 -34.85 4.89 13.71
CA THR A 414 -34.08 4.99 14.96
C THR A 414 -32.80 5.81 14.80
N LEU A 415 -32.13 5.71 13.64
CA LEU A 415 -30.95 6.51 13.32
C LEU A 415 -31.34 7.97 13.06
N SER A 416 -32.41 8.22 12.31
CA SER A 416 -32.90 9.57 12.06
C SER A 416 -33.24 10.30 13.36
N HIS A 417 -33.91 9.63 14.29
CA HIS A 417 -34.21 10.18 15.61
C HIS A 417 -32.96 10.39 16.47
N ALA A 418 -31.94 9.53 16.33
CA ALA A 418 -30.65 9.72 17.02
C ALA A 418 -29.91 10.97 16.50
N LEU A 419 -30.16 11.38 15.25
CA LEU A 419 -29.64 12.61 14.65
C LEU A 419 -30.47 13.87 15.00
N ARG A 420 -31.49 13.76 15.86
CA ARG A 420 -32.21 14.92 16.40
C ARG A 420 -31.33 15.68 17.41
N GLY A 421 -31.36 17.02 17.34
CA GLY A 421 -30.53 17.91 18.17
C GLY A 421 -29.17 18.28 17.54
N TYR A 422 -28.85 17.74 16.37
CA TYR A 422 -27.66 18.08 15.60
C TYR A 422 -27.93 19.26 14.65
N ASP A 423 -28.30 20.39 15.22
CA ASP A 423 -28.88 21.50 14.46
C ASP A 423 -27.89 22.19 13.53
N SER A 424 -26.61 22.16 13.86
CA SER A 424 -25.51 22.72 13.06
C SER A 424 -24.99 21.78 11.96
N LEU A 425 -25.50 20.54 11.86
CA LEU A 425 -24.96 19.56 10.93
C LEU A 425 -25.20 20.00 9.48
N GLU A 426 -24.12 20.24 8.74
CA GLU A 426 -24.15 20.67 7.34
C GLU A 426 -23.97 19.49 6.37
N ARG A 427 -23.25 18.44 6.78
CA ARG A 427 -22.92 17.28 5.95
C ARG A 427 -23.13 15.97 6.71
N LEU A 428 -23.90 15.07 6.12
CA LEU A 428 -24.08 13.70 6.58
C LEU A 428 -23.54 12.73 5.53
N GLU A 429 -22.60 11.88 5.92
CA GLU A 429 -22.01 10.85 5.07
C GLU A 429 -22.30 9.46 5.65
N LEU A 430 -22.86 8.57 4.85
CA LEU A 430 -23.23 7.21 5.23
C LEU A 430 -22.58 6.23 4.25
N SER A 431 -21.68 5.37 4.72
CA SER A 431 -20.87 4.48 3.89
C SER A 431 -21.17 3.01 4.16
N ASP A 432 -21.40 2.19 3.14
CA ASP A 432 -21.72 0.75 3.30
C ASP A 432 -22.95 0.54 4.21
N VAL A 433 -24.05 1.19 3.84
CA VAL A 433 -25.30 1.21 4.63
C VAL A 433 -26.49 0.84 3.73
N GLY A 434 -27.31 -0.08 4.21
CA GLY A 434 -28.66 -0.31 3.68
C GLY A 434 -29.64 0.76 4.17
N PHE A 435 -30.71 1.07 3.43
CA PHE A 435 -31.68 2.09 3.84
C PHE A 435 -33.12 1.58 3.84
N LYS A 436 -33.83 1.71 4.98
CA LYS A 436 -35.29 1.54 5.04
C LYS A 436 -36.00 2.83 4.62
N PRO A 437 -37.21 2.74 4.04
CA PRO A 437 -38.07 3.90 3.81
C PRO A 437 -38.29 4.78 5.05
N SER A 438 -38.39 4.17 6.24
CA SER A 438 -38.64 4.87 7.51
C SER A 438 -37.54 5.88 7.86
N PHE A 439 -36.28 5.62 7.50
CA PHE A 439 -35.15 6.55 7.71
C PHE A 439 -35.42 7.92 7.07
N PHE A 440 -35.74 7.93 5.77
CA PHE A 440 -36.01 9.17 5.03
C PHE A 440 -37.35 9.79 5.40
N ARG A 441 -38.39 8.97 5.64
CA ARG A 441 -39.72 9.46 6.08
C ARG A 441 -39.62 10.26 7.37
N ALA A 442 -38.87 9.77 8.37
CA ALA A 442 -38.65 10.46 9.63
C ALA A 442 -38.01 11.86 9.45
N MET A 443 -37.22 12.06 8.38
CA MET A 443 -36.60 13.36 8.08
C MET A 443 -37.43 14.22 7.11
N THR A 444 -38.54 13.70 6.58
CA THR A 444 -39.39 14.38 5.57
C THR A 444 -40.40 15.32 6.23
N THR A 445 -40.92 14.95 7.40
CA THR A 445 -41.93 15.72 8.13
C THR A 445 -41.37 16.22 9.47
N PRO A 446 -41.46 17.52 9.78
CA PRO A 446 -41.06 18.02 11.09
C PRO A 446 -41.97 17.42 12.16
N GLU A 447 -41.39 16.82 13.20
CA GLU A 447 -42.14 16.41 14.38
C GLU A 447 -42.18 17.58 15.36
N GLY A 448 -43.37 18.08 15.68
CA GLY A 448 -43.50 19.12 16.70
C GLY A 448 -42.77 20.43 16.37
N SER A 449 -42.73 20.82 15.09
CA SER A 449 -42.08 22.01 14.50
C SER A 449 -40.57 21.94 14.23
N ASP A 450 -39.87 20.91 14.71
CA ASP A 450 -38.42 20.78 14.51
C ASP A 450 -38.08 19.81 13.37
N TRP A 451 -37.30 20.29 12.41
CA TRP A 451 -36.71 19.45 11.37
C TRP A 451 -35.55 18.64 11.95
N ILE A 452 -35.39 17.40 11.51
CA ILE A 452 -34.17 16.64 11.81
C ILE A 452 -33.02 17.23 10.97
N MET A 453 -31.95 17.65 11.65
CA MET A 453 -30.78 18.30 11.04
C MET A 453 -31.18 19.51 10.16
N PRO A 454 -31.73 20.59 10.76
CA PRO A 454 -32.18 21.75 10.01
C PRO A 454 -31.07 22.35 9.13
N SER A 455 -29.80 22.32 9.51
CA SER A 455 -28.71 22.87 8.69
C SER A 455 -28.17 21.98 7.57
N LEU A 456 -28.72 20.77 7.38
CA LEU A 456 -28.17 19.80 6.41
C LEU A 456 -28.19 20.32 4.97
N ARG A 457 -27.02 20.35 4.33
CA ARG A 457 -26.78 20.82 2.95
C ARG A 457 -26.22 19.74 2.04
N GLU A 458 -25.44 18.80 2.58
CA GLU A 458 -24.83 17.71 1.81
C GLU A 458 -25.21 16.35 2.40
N LEU A 459 -25.71 15.45 1.54
CA LEU A 459 -25.96 14.06 1.87
C LEU A 459 -25.10 13.18 0.96
N VAL A 460 -24.18 12.41 1.52
CA VAL A 460 -23.28 11.53 0.78
C VAL A 460 -23.57 10.09 1.16
N LEU A 461 -24.04 9.28 0.22
CA LEU A 461 -24.37 7.87 0.41
C LEU A 461 -23.34 7.03 -0.34
N LYS A 462 -22.31 6.54 0.37
CA LYS A 462 -21.28 5.69 -0.22
C LYS A 462 -21.69 4.21 -0.15
N GLN A 463 -21.50 3.46 -1.23
CA GLN A 463 -21.84 2.04 -1.29
C GLN A 463 -23.26 1.76 -0.74
N ALA A 464 -24.24 2.55 -1.20
CA ALA A 464 -25.61 2.50 -0.69
C ALA A 464 -26.37 1.27 -1.20
N CYS A 465 -27.27 0.72 -0.37
CA CYS A 465 -28.20 -0.33 -0.76
C CYS A 465 -29.64 0.03 -0.34
N PHE A 466 -30.59 0.03 -1.28
CA PHE A 466 -32.01 0.33 -1.01
C PHE A 466 -32.92 -0.90 -1.11
N LYS A 467 -32.35 -2.09 -1.31
CA LYS A 467 -33.09 -3.36 -1.32
C LYS A 467 -33.38 -3.79 0.12
N THR A 468 -34.55 -3.43 0.63
CA THR A 468 -35.15 -4.10 1.77
C THR A 468 -36.02 -5.26 1.30
N VAL A 469 -36.24 -6.26 2.17
CA VAL A 469 -37.19 -7.35 1.93
C VAL A 469 -38.62 -6.81 1.75
N GLU A 470 -38.88 -5.63 2.33
CA GLU A 470 -40.12 -4.88 2.21
C GLU A 470 -40.21 -4.23 0.82
N GLN A 471 -41.32 -4.44 0.13
CA GLN A 471 -41.58 -4.04 -1.28
C GLN A 471 -41.55 -2.52 -1.54
N GLU A 472 -41.36 -1.68 -0.53
CA GLU A 472 -41.26 -0.24 -0.69
C GLU A 472 -39.82 0.18 -1.04
N THR A 473 -39.64 0.88 -2.15
CA THR A 473 -38.31 1.33 -2.58
C THR A 473 -37.86 2.52 -1.74
N GLY A 474 -36.76 2.38 -1.00
CA GLY A 474 -36.17 3.49 -0.24
C GLY A 474 -35.80 4.70 -1.11
N GLU A 475 -35.59 4.49 -2.41
CA GLU A 475 -35.41 5.53 -3.43
C GLU A 475 -36.56 6.53 -3.50
N ALA A 476 -37.81 6.07 -3.45
CA ALA A 476 -38.98 6.95 -3.48
C ALA A 476 -39.04 7.84 -2.23
N SER A 477 -38.63 7.29 -1.08
CA SER A 477 -38.59 8.02 0.18
C SER A 477 -37.45 9.03 0.22
N LEU A 478 -36.29 8.74 -0.37
CA LEU A 478 -35.20 9.72 -0.54
C LEU A 478 -35.65 10.89 -1.45
N ILE A 479 -36.33 10.62 -2.56
CA ILE A 479 -36.89 11.67 -3.42
C ILE A 479 -37.91 12.53 -2.66
N ALA A 480 -38.79 11.91 -1.87
CA ALA A 480 -39.78 12.61 -1.06
C ALA A 480 -39.10 13.53 -0.03
N PHE A 481 -38.07 13.03 0.66
CA PHE A 481 -37.26 13.79 1.60
C PHE A 481 -36.64 15.05 0.96
N VAL A 482 -35.96 14.89 -0.19
CA VAL A 482 -35.30 16.02 -0.88
C VAL A 482 -36.34 17.09 -1.30
N ARG A 483 -37.49 16.67 -1.83
CA ARG A 483 -38.58 17.58 -2.20
C ARG A 483 -39.14 18.32 -1.01
N ALA A 484 -39.42 17.61 0.09
CA ALA A 484 -40.01 18.20 1.28
C ALA A 484 -39.10 19.28 1.88
N ARG A 485 -37.80 18.99 2.04
CA ARG A 485 -36.84 20.00 2.53
C ARG A 485 -36.77 21.22 1.62
N ARG A 486 -36.74 21.00 0.31
CA ARG A 486 -36.69 22.09 -0.66
C ARG A 486 -37.94 22.98 -0.61
N GLN A 487 -39.12 22.38 -0.57
CA GLN A 487 -40.38 23.12 -0.45
C GLN A 487 -40.47 23.90 0.85
N ALA A 488 -40.06 23.29 1.96
CA ALA A 488 -40.02 23.93 3.27
C ALA A 488 -39.07 25.14 3.29
N ALA A 489 -37.89 25.03 2.66
CA ALA A 489 -36.93 26.12 2.54
C ALA A 489 -37.42 27.30 1.68
N THR A 490 -38.36 27.07 0.76
CA THR A 490 -38.97 28.16 -0.06
C THR A 490 -40.18 28.82 0.59
N THR A 491 -40.81 28.15 1.55
CA THR A 491 -42.04 28.63 2.18
C THR A 491 -41.67 29.60 3.30
N ASN A 492 -41.72 30.92 3.05
CA ASN A 492 -41.36 32.02 3.96
C ASN A 492 -42.12 32.09 5.33
N ALA A 493 -42.74 31.00 5.78
CA ALA A 493 -43.37 30.91 7.09
C ALA A 493 -42.28 30.94 8.18
N SER A 494 -42.38 31.91 9.10
CA SER A 494 -41.37 32.13 10.12
C SER A 494 -41.41 31.02 11.18
N ILE A 495 -40.21 30.53 11.47
CA ILE A 495 -39.72 29.79 12.64
C ILE A 495 -39.25 28.38 12.21
N MET A 496 -37.93 28.27 11.98
CA MET A 496 -37.15 27.06 11.72
C MET A 496 -37.37 26.34 10.38
N GLN A 497 -37.08 27.04 9.27
CA GLN A 497 -36.99 26.39 7.96
C GLN A 497 -35.70 25.56 7.83
N PRO A 498 -35.76 24.36 7.23
CA PRO A 498 -34.56 23.59 6.94
C PRO A 498 -33.74 24.27 5.85
N ALA A 499 -32.42 24.14 5.91
CA ALA A 499 -31.52 24.50 4.83
C ALA A 499 -31.82 23.68 3.57
N VAL A 500 -31.71 24.35 2.42
CA VAL A 500 -31.78 23.72 1.10
C VAL A 500 -30.65 22.70 0.97
N LEU A 501 -31.00 21.45 0.66
CA LEU A 501 -30.05 20.41 0.34
C LEU A 501 -29.41 20.71 -1.03
N ARG A 502 -28.11 21.01 -1.03
CA ARG A 502 -27.36 21.44 -2.23
C ARG A 502 -26.77 20.28 -3.01
N ARG A 503 -26.43 19.20 -2.31
CA ARG A 503 -25.71 18.07 -2.90
C ARG A 503 -26.22 16.76 -2.33
N VAL A 504 -26.54 15.82 -3.22
CA VAL A 504 -26.80 14.42 -2.88
C VAL A 504 -25.94 13.55 -3.77
N ASP A 505 -24.89 12.97 -3.19
CA ASP A 505 -24.00 12.07 -3.89
C ASP A 505 -24.32 10.63 -3.50
N ILE A 506 -24.41 9.75 -4.49
CA ILE A 506 -24.70 8.33 -4.27
C ILE A 506 -23.66 7.52 -5.05
N THR A 507 -22.98 6.62 -4.36
CA THR A 507 -22.23 5.54 -4.99
C THR A 507 -22.88 4.23 -4.59
N TRP A 508 -23.10 3.36 -5.57
CA TRP A 508 -23.83 2.10 -5.36
C TRP A 508 -22.87 0.98 -5.01
N THR A 509 -23.34 -0.01 -4.26
CA THR A 509 -22.61 -1.28 -4.12
C THR A 509 -22.51 -1.98 -5.48
N THR A 510 -21.45 -2.75 -5.70
CA THR A 510 -21.20 -3.48 -6.96
C THR A 510 -22.30 -4.48 -7.32
N TYR A 511 -23.12 -4.88 -6.36
CA TYR A 511 -24.22 -5.84 -6.53
C TYR A 511 -25.58 -5.17 -6.80
N TYR A 512 -25.62 -3.85 -6.87
CA TYR A 512 -26.85 -3.10 -7.10
C TYR A 512 -26.86 -2.44 -8.48
N VAL A 513 -27.89 -2.75 -9.27
CA VAL A 513 -28.17 -2.02 -10.50
C VAL A 513 -29.10 -0.86 -10.13
N PRO A 514 -28.68 0.40 -10.24
CA PRO A 514 -29.55 1.54 -9.95
C PRO A 514 -30.79 1.51 -10.83
N LEU A 515 -31.93 1.94 -10.29
CA LEU A 515 -33.13 2.12 -11.11
C LEU A 515 -32.84 3.15 -12.20
N ALA A 516 -33.11 2.77 -13.45
CA ALA A 516 -32.86 3.62 -14.60
C ALA A 516 -33.52 5.00 -14.43
N GLY A 517 -32.74 6.06 -14.51
CA GLY A 517 -33.22 7.44 -14.39
C GLY A 517 -33.40 7.95 -12.95
N PHE A 518 -33.13 7.17 -11.91
CA PHE A 518 -33.22 7.62 -10.52
C PHE A 518 -32.27 8.81 -10.24
N GLU A 519 -30.99 8.68 -10.58
CA GLU A 519 -30.02 9.77 -10.38
C GLU A 519 -30.35 11.02 -11.20
N ALA A 520 -30.84 10.84 -12.43
CA ALA A 520 -31.26 11.95 -13.28
C ALA A 520 -32.45 12.70 -12.66
N LYS A 521 -33.42 11.97 -12.09
CA LYS A 521 -34.56 12.55 -11.38
C LYS A 521 -34.12 13.26 -10.10
N LEU A 522 -33.16 12.71 -9.36
CA LEU A 522 -32.61 13.33 -8.17
C LEU A 522 -31.88 14.64 -8.50
N ARG A 523 -31.01 14.64 -9.52
CA ARG A 523 -30.32 15.83 -10.02
C ARG A 523 -31.30 16.90 -10.49
N SER A 524 -32.33 16.53 -11.26
CA SER A 524 -33.38 17.45 -11.69
C SER A 524 -34.11 18.14 -10.52
N ILE A 525 -34.28 17.46 -9.38
CA ILE A 525 -34.89 18.06 -8.18
C ILE A 525 -33.91 18.98 -7.45
N LEU A 526 -32.60 18.72 -7.52
CA LEU A 526 -31.59 19.58 -6.91
C LEU A 526 -31.34 20.85 -7.76
N ASP A 527 -31.43 20.72 -9.09
CA ASP A 527 -31.20 21.80 -10.06
C ASP A 527 -32.42 22.70 -10.30
N SER A 528 -33.64 22.24 -9.95
CA SER A 528 -34.85 23.09 -9.99
C SER A 528 -34.76 24.21 -8.96
#